data_AF-A0A4S4L7J1-F1
#
_entry.id   AF-A0A4S4L7J1-F1
#
_cell.length_a   1.000
_cell.length_b   1.000
_cell.length_c   1.000
_cell.angle_alpha   90.00
_cell.angle_beta   90.00
_cell.angle_gamma   90.00
#
_symmetry.space_group_name_H-M   'P 1'
#
loop_
_entity.id
_entity.type
_entity.pdbx_description
1 polymer ?
#
loop_
_entity_poly.entity_id
_entity_poly.type
_entity_poly.pdbx_seq_one_letter_code
_entity_poly.pdbx_strand_id
1 'polypeptide(L)'
;MIIVDEDGPDTKSPTATQGPLGLSPVTASDHSAPPPAYTPSSYGATGSSGGGLVAPVYATPLQYPYDVPVASRERLPRGENARRRFCSALAVALGVWVLLGILLADVKLGLYVGFPDPRYPSPLKERVKSPSCVSGQFDESSDSGSTTHTRINGNRGESQNRMDNSLPRTISKSDPLRQATLGFSLPASADLIYLFTNASQAYGSVTIDVDRERSYRHERHSESDEDDYVKVDVTVSSFTERGVQHARLCLFEESGEWGLGIVTPPQTGIDSLDYDFHIIHPAPVPSLSSISGSTPPLNISRFHSNLPLFEHYIDAPSNRVHFGEFELQSENMAIKVPSLSAGSVRLKTENGPIEGNFSVITTLELLTQNAAITVDVHLDTDSSSTENGGKAADVILHTQNAPINARMHHSPSGRDITVNATTSNALLSLLLSSLPPSPPLPSSPVSINFPAIQLTARSSNAPIIVSPGPAFTGALQVATRGPHGIGATYR
;
A
#
# COMPACT_ATOMS: atom_id res chain seq x y z
N MET A 1 -61.92 -1.06 0.01
CA MET A 1 -63.08 -0.28 0.47
C MET A 1 -63.18 -0.44 1.98
N ILE A 2 -62.48 0.45 2.70
CA ILE A 2 -62.72 0.83 4.10
C ILE A 2 -62.36 2.32 4.13
N ILE A 3 -63.32 3.12 4.57
CA ILE A 3 -63.32 4.58 4.67
C ILE A 3 -63.02 4.92 6.13
N VAL A 4 -62.12 5.87 6.39
CA VAL A 4 -62.13 6.70 7.61
C VAL A 4 -61.51 8.08 7.25
N ASP A 5 -62.38 9.07 7.02
CA ASP A 5 -62.20 10.49 7.38
C ASP A 5 -62.53 10.61 8.90
N GLU A 6 -62.20 11.62 9.71
CA GLU A 6 -61.92 13.04 9.48
C GLU A 6 -61.29 13.67 10.78
N ASP A 7 -60.87 14.93 10.64
CA ASP A 7 -60.81 16.02 11.63
C ASP A 7 -59.53 16.42 12.40
N GLY A 8 -59.10 17.66 12.13
CA GLY A 8 -58.04 18.44 12.78
C GLY A 8 -58.46 19.14 14.09
N PRO A 9 -57.70 20.16 14.56
CA PRO A 9 -57.93 21.52 14.03
C PRO A 9 -56.71 22.47 13.97
N ASP A 10 -56.98 23.59 13.30
CA ASP A 10 -56.16 24.77 13.03
C ASP A 10 -55.45 25.42 14.23
N THR A 11 -54.24 25.95 14.00
CA THR A 11 -53.75 27.11 14.75
C THR A 11 -53.06 28.13 13.84
N LYS A 12 -53.35 29.39 14.19
CA LYS A 12 -53.25 30.62 13.41
C LYS A 12 -51.86 31.25 13.43
N SER A 13 -51.56 31.98 12.37
CA SER A 13 -50.47 32.97 12.26
C SER A 13 -50.48 34.03 13.39
N PRO A 14 -49.31 34.65 13.64
CA PRO A 14 -49.30 36.10 13.77
C PRO A 14 -48.19 36.80 12.97
N THR A 15 -48.67 37.79 12.20
CA THR A 15 -48.22 39.17 12.01
C THR A 15 -46.79 39.60 12.38
N ALA A 16 -46.22 40.31 11.41
CA ALA A 16 -44.96 41.05 11.41
C ALA A 16 -44.79 42.10 12.52
N THR A 17 -43.53 42.35 12.90
CA THR A 17 -43.07 43.63 13.45
C THR A 17 -41.69 43.94 12.89
N GLN A 18 -41.57 45.11 12.27
CA GLN A 18 -40.35 45.67 11.69
C GLN A 18 -39.43 46.25 12.77
N GLY A 19 -38.12 46.10 12.58
CA GLY A 19 -37.07 46.80 13.31
C GLY A 19 -35.76 46.80 12.51
N PRO A 20 -35.10 47.94 12.27
CA PRO A 20 -34.00 48.05 11.31
C PRO A 20 -32.63 47.98 11.98
N LEU A 21 -31.73 47.10 11.53
CA LEU A 21 -30.32 47.14 11.91
C LEU A 21 -29.39 46.80 10.73
N GLY A 22 -28.76 47.85 10.22
CA GLY A 22 -27.35 47.94 9.80
C GLY A 22 -26.74 46.82 8.96
N LEU A 23 -26.86 46.93 7.63
CA LEU A 23 -25.93 46.30 6.70
C LEU A 23 -24.73 47.22 6.48
N SER A 24 -23.53 46.72 6.80
CA SER A 24 -22.26 47.31 6.37
C SER A 24 -22.03 47.05 4.87
N PRO A 25 -21.38 47.97 4.14
CA PRO A 25 -21.15 47.81 2.72
C PRO A 25 -20.07 46.75 2.47
N VAL A 26 -20.45 45.66 1.78
CA VAL A 26 -19.47 44.76 1.15
C VAL A 26 -19.02 45.42 -0.14
N THR A 27 -17.77 45.85 -0.14
CA THR A 27 -17.08 46.38 -1.31
C THR A 27 -16.98 45.29 -2.37
N ALA A 28 -17.72 45.45 -3.46
CA ALA A 28 -17.59 44.66 -4.66
C ALA A 28 -16.41 45.20 -5.48
N SER A 29 -15.29 44.48 -5.48
CA SER A 29 -14.22 44.66 -6.47
C SER A 29 -13.37 43.40 -6.55
N ASP A 30 -13.73 42.49 -7.47
CA ASP A 30 -12.76 41.96 -8.42
C ASP A 30 -13.48 41.18 -9.52
N HIS A 31 -13.71 41.85 -10.64
CA HIS A 31 -14.07 41.22 -11.89
C HIS A 31 -12.87 40.41 -12.38
N SER A 32 -12.89 39.10 -12.13
CA SER A 32 -12.01 38.16 -12.82
C SER A 32 -12.35 38.16 -14.30
N ALA A 33 -11.44 38.70 -15.11
CA ALA A 33 -11.54 38.67 -16.57
C ALA A 33 -11.59 37.22 -17.08
N PRO A 34 -12.33 36.94 -18.16
CA PRO A 34 -12.33 35.62 -18.78
C PRO A 34 -10.92 35.27 -19.31
N PRO A 35 -10.55 33.98 -19.34
CA PRO A 35 -9.23 33.56 -19.80
C PRO A 35 -9.00 33.95 -21.27
N PRO A 36 -7.77 34.36 -21.65
CA PRO A 36 -7.44 34.72 -23.02
C PRO A 36 -7.62 33.52 -23.96
N ALA A 37 -8.15 33.80 -25.16
CA ALA A 37 -8.29 32.82 -26.22
C ALA A 37 -6.91 32.23 -26.59
N TYR A 38 -6.86 30.91 -26.73
CA TYR A 38 -5.67 30.17 -27.16
C TYR A 38 -5.22 30.66 -28.55
N THR A 39 -4.08 31.34 -28.60
CA THR A 39 -3.36 31.58 -29.85
C THR A 39 -2.68 30.29 -30.30
N PRO A 40 -2.84 29.84 -31.55
CA PRO A 40 -2.16 28.66 -32.05
C PRO A 40 -0.64 28.88 -32.04
N SER A 41 0.06 27.95 -31.41
CA SER A 41 1.52 27.84 -31.37
C SER A 41 2.11 27.82 -32.78
N SER A 42 2.87 28.86 -33.11
CA SER A 42 3.73 28.90 -34.28
C SER A 42 4.95 28.01 -34.03
N TYR A 43 4.94 26.82 -34.65
CA TYR A 43 6.13 25.97 -34.75
C TYR A 43 7.26 26.74 -35.44
N GLY A 44 8.33 27.01 -34.68
CA GLY A 44 9.58 27.54 -35.20
C GLY A 44 10.29 26.48 -36.04
N ALA A 45 10.25 26.64 -37.36
CA ALA A 45 11.07 25.92 -38.31
C ALA A 45 12.45 26.60 -38.39
N THR A 46 13.46 26.01 -37.76
CA THR A 46 14.86 26.37 -37.99
C THR A 46 15.38 25.65 -39.24
N GLY A 47 15.53 26.44 -40.31
CA GLY A 47 16.71 26.45 -41.18
C GLY A 47 17.10 25.15 -41.89
N SER A 48 16.62 25.00 -43.13
CA SER A 48 17.44 24.43 -44.20
C SER A 48 17.19 25.19 -45.49
N SER A 49 18.24 25.84 -45.95
CA SER A 49 18.34 26.62 -47.17
C SER A 49 18.26 25.73 -48.41
N GLY A 50 17.35 26.01 -49.33
CA GLY A 50 17.47 25.51 -50.69
C GLY A 50 16.17 25.42 -51.48
N GLY A 51 15.89 26.47 -52.26
CA GLY A 51 15.28 26.33 -53.58
C GLY A 51 13.76 26.45 -53.70
N GLY A 52 13.34 27.32 -54.61
CA GLY A 52 12.11 27.16 -55.37
C GLY A 52 10.88 27.87 -54.81
N LEU A 53 10.68 29.13 -55.18
CA LEU A 53 9.40 29.82 -55.10
C LEU A 53 8.38 29.09 -56.00
N VAL A 54 7.46 28.34 -55.40
CA VAL A 54 6.21 27.92 -56.04
C VAL A 54 5.06 28.57 -55.27
N ALA A 55 4.30 29.40 -55.97
CA ALA A 55 3.18 30.16 -55.42
C ALA A 55 2.07 29.23 -54.85
N PRO A 56 1.37 29.63 -53.78
CA PRO A 56 0.23 28.89 -53.26
C PRO A 56 -0.94 28.97 -54.24
N VAL A 57 -1.36 27.81 -54.75
CA VAL A 57 -2.59 27.63 -55.51
C VAL A 57 -3.77 27.87 -54.57
N TYR A 58 -4.51 28.95 -54.81
CA TYR A 58 -5.76 29.22 -54.13
C TYR A 58 -6.74 28.05 -54.34
N ALA A 59 -7.19 27.45 -53.24
CA ALA A 59 -8.22 26.43 -53.24
C ALA A 59 -9.49 27.00 -53.89
N THR A 60 -9.92 26.36 -54.98
CA THR A 60 -11.18 26.62 -55.67
C THR A 60 -12.35 26.45 -54.71
N PRO A 61 -13.36 27.35 -54.73
CA PRO A 61 -14.56 27.19 -53.93
C PRO A 61 -15.28 25.89 -54.32
N LEU A 62 -15.67 25.10 -53.32
CA LEU A 62 -16.50 23.91 -53.47
C LEU A 62 -17.80 24.27 -54.21
N GLN A 63 -17.85 23.96 -55.50
CA GLN A 63 -19.09 23.92 -56.27
C GLN A 63 -19.91 22.74 -55.75
N TYR A 64 -20.99 23.04 -55.02
CA TYR A 64 -22.03 22.05 -54.76
C TYR A 64 -22.70 21.72 -56.10
N PRO A 65 -22.75 20.44 -56.51
CA PRO A 65 -23.48 20.04 -57.70
C PRO A 65 -24.97 20.33 -57.50
N TYR A 66 -25.47 21.33 -58.23
CA TYR A 66 -26.89 21.54 -58.48
C TYR A 66 -27.37 20.42 -59.40
N ASP A 67 -27.64 19.25 -58.84
CA ASP A 67 -28.51 18.21 -59.43
C ASP A 67 -28.66 17.08 -58.40
N VAL A 68 -29.30 17.40 -57.28
CA VAL A 68 -29.84 16.37 -56.39
C VAL A 68 -31.24 16.04 -56.94
N PRO A 69 -31.48 14.80 -57.41
CA PRO A 69 -32.82 14.38 -57.79
C PRO A 69 -33.75 14.65 -56.63
N VAL A 70 -34.90 15.26 -56.90
CA VAL A 70 -35.99 15.39 -55.92
C VAL A 70 -36.42 13.98 -55.56
N ALA A 71 -35.74 13.38 -54.57
CA ALA A 71 -36.10 12.12 -54.00
C ALA A 71 -37.52 12.29 -53.49
N SER A 72 -38.42 11.49 -54.05
CA SER A 72 -39.77 11.27 -53.61
C SER A 72 -39.80 11.41 -52.09
N ARG A 73 -40.53 12.39 -51.56
CA ARG A 73 -40.79 12.51 -50.12
C ARG A 73 -41.46 11.21 -49.69
N GLU A 74 -40.67 10.20 -49.33
CA GLU A 74 -41.12 9.10 -48.53
C GLU A 74 -41.71 9.74 -47.30
N ARG A 75 -43.02 9.57 -47.14
CA ARG A 75 -43.73 10.01 -45.95
C ARG A 75 -43.00 9.35 -44.80
N LEU A 76 -42.26 10.17 -44.04
CA LEU A 76 -41.56 9.73 -42.84
C LEU A 76 -42.55 8.86 -42.06
N PRO A 77 -42.19 7.59 -41.75
CA PRO A 77 -43.07 6.67 -41.06
C PRO A 77 -43.63 7.41 -39.86
N ARG A 78 -44.96 7.43 -39.79
CA ARG A 78 -45.74 8.23 -38.84
C ARG A 78 -45.08 8.10 -37.47
N GLY A 79 -44.48 9.20 -37.02
CA GLY A 79 -43.57 9.21 -35.89
C GLY A 79 -44.22 8.52 -34.71
N GLU A 80 -43.49 7.56 -34.14
CA GLU A 80 -43.88 6.86 -32.92
C GLU A 80 -44.34 7.86 -31.86
N ASN A 81 -45.47 7.56 -31.20
CA ASN A 81 -46.14 8.47 -30.27
C ASN A 81 -45.13 9.08 -29.29
N ALA A 82 -45.19 10.41 -29.10
CA ALA A 82 -44.26 11.14 -28.23
C ALA A 82 -44.16 10.53 -26.82
N ARG A 83 -45.26 9.99 -26.29
CA ARG A 83 -45.29 9.24 -25.02
C ARG A 83 -44.35 8.03 -25.01
N ARG A 84 -44.31 7.25 -26.10
CA ARG A 84 -43.45 6.06 -26.19
C ARG A 84 -41.97 6.45 -26.23
N ARG A 85 -41.62 7.52 -26.94
CA ARG A 85 -40.27 8.08 -26.96
C ARG A 85 -39.85 8.58 -25.57
N PHE A 86 -40.73 9.28 -24.86
CA PHE A 86 -40.47 9.75 -23.51
C PHE A 86 -40.29 8.59 -22.52
N CYS A 87 -41.18 7.60 -22.53
CA CYS A 87 -41.05 6.41 -21.67
C CYS A 87 -39.77 5.63 -21.95
N SER A 88 -39.38 5.49 -23.23
CA SER A 88 -38.14 4.82 -23.60
C SER A 88 -36.91 5.58 -23.07
N ALA A 89 -36.86 6.90 -23.25
CA ALA A 89 -35.76 7.71 -22.74
C ALA A 89 -35.67 7.69 -21.20
N LEU A 90 -36.81 7.73 -20.50
CA LEU A 90 -36.87 7.64 -19.05
C LEU A 90 -36.36 6.28 -18.54
N ALA A 91 -36.72 5.18 -19.20
CA ALA A 91 -36.25 3.86 -18.83
C ALA A 91 -34.72 3.73 -19.00
N VAL A 92 -34.15 4.29 -20.07
CA VAL A 92 -32.70 4.34 -20.28
C VAL A 92 -32.03 5.18 -19.19
N ALA A 93 -32.57 6.36 -18.87
CA ALA A 93 -32.03 7.22 -17.83
C ALA A 93 -32.04 6.54 -16.45
N LEU A 94 -33.12 5.85 -16.09
CA LEU A 94 -33.22 5.06 -14.85
C LEU A 94 -32.22 3.90 -14.84
N GLY A 95 -32.03 3.21 -15.96
CA GLY A 95 -31.03 2.15 -16.09
C GLY A 95 -29.60 2.65 -15.87
N VAL A 96 -29.24 3.80 -16.45
CA VAL A 96 -27.95 4.46 -16.21
C VAL A 96 -27.81 4.86 -14.74
N TRP A 97 -28.86 5.42 -14.13
CA TRP A 97 -28.84 5.80 -12.71
C TRP A 97 -28.66 4.61 -11.77
N VAL A 98 -29.32 3.48 -12.07
CA VAL A 98 -29.17 2.22 -11.30
C VAL A 98 -27.76 1.66 -11.47
N LEU A 99 -27.21 1.64 -12.69
CA LEU A 99 -25.84 1.19 -12.93
C LEU A 99 -24.80 2.08 -12.23
N LEU A 100 -24.99 3.40 -12.26
CA LEU A 100 -24.13 4.34 -11.53
C LEU A 100 -24.28 4.14 -10.02
N GLY A 101 -25.50 3.88 -9.54
CA GLY A 101 -25.77 3.56 -8.14
C GLY A 101 -25.10 2.27 -7.68
N ILE A 102 -25.11 1.21 -8.51
CA ILE A 102 -24.39 -0.05 -8.23
C ILE A 102 -22.88 0.19 -8.24
N LEU A 103 -22.33 0.88 -9.25
CA LEU A 103 -20.91 1.18 -9.32
C LEU A 103 -20.44 2.04 -8.14
N LEU A 104 -21.21 3.07 -7.75
CA LEU A 104 -20.88 3.91 -6.61
C LEU A 104 -21.10 3.21 -5.28
N ALA A 105 -22.07 2.29 -5.19
CA ALA A 105 -22.23 1.42 -4.03
C ALA A 105 -21.04 0.47 -3.90
N ASP A 106 -20.55 -0.11 -4.99
CA ASP A 106 -19.35 -0.97 -4.98
C ASP A 106 -18.08 -0.18 -4.65
N VAL A 107 -17.94 1.07 -5.11
CA VAL A 107 -16.82 1.94 -4.72
C VAL A 107 -16.91 2.35 -3.25
N LYS A 108 -18.11 2.69 -2.75
CA LYS A 108 -18.29 3.00 -1.32
C LYS A 108 -18.14 1.77 -0.45
N LEU A 109 -18.57 0.60 -0.90
CA LEU A 109 -18.40 -0.64 -0.17
C LEU A 109 -16.95 -1.10 -0.21
N GLY A 110 -16.21 -0.89 -1.30
CA GLY A 110 -14.75 -1.09 -1.34
C GLY A 110 -13.96 -0.15 -0.43
N LEU A 111 -14.43 1.10 -0.24
CA LEU A 111 -13.79 2.08 0.65
C LEU A 111 -14.25 2.03 2.12
N TYR A 112 -15.44 1.49 2.42
CA TYR A 112 -15.95 1.34 3.79
C TYR A 112 -15.92 -0.10 4.31
N VAL A 113 -15.79 -1.07 3.43
CA VAL A 113 -15.72 -2.48 3.75
C VAL A 113 -14.54 -3.02 2.97
N GLY A 114 -13.37 -3.00 3.61
CA GLY A 114 -12.36 -4.01 3.30
C GLY A 114 -13.05 -5.35 3.44
N PHE A 115 -13.60 -5.88 2.34
CA PHE A 115 -14.16 -7.22 2.33
C PHE A 115 -13.05 -8.11 2.84
N PRO A 116 -13.26 -8.85 3.95
CA PRO A 116 -12.30 -9.85 4.37
C PRO A 116 -12.07 -10.72 3.16
N ASP A 117 -10.82 -10.79 2.69
CA ASP A 117 -10.45 -11.77 1.69
C ASP A 117 -10.98 -13.11 2.23
N PRO A 118 -11.88 -13.84 1.55
CA PRO A 118 -12.47 -15.06 2.09
C PRO A 118 -11.43 -16.14 2.40
N ARG A 119 -10.17 -15.96 1.96
CA ARG A 119 -9.03 -16.80 2.35
C ARG A 119 -8.46 -16.48 3.74
N TYR A 120 -8.81 -15.34 4.32
CA TYR A 120 -8.42 -14.91 5.65
C TYR A 120 -9.68 -14.52 6.42
N PRO A 121 -10.40 -15.49 7.03
CA PRO A 121 -11.44 -15.15 7.98
C PRO A 121 -10.82 -14.20 9.00
N SER A 122 -11.44 -13.03 9.22
CA SER A 122 -11.02 -12.12 10.29
C SER A 122 -10.89 -12.97 11.56
N PRO A 123 -9.67 -13.18 12.10
CA PRO A 123 -9.44 -14.24 13.09
C PRO A 123 -10.24 -14.01 14.39
N LEU A 124 -10.79 -12.82 14.56
CA LEU A 124 -11.47 -12.38 15.77
C LEU A 124 -12.90 -12.91 15.98
N LYS A 125 -13.46 -13.75 15.09
CA LYS A 125 -14.92 -13.98 15.14
C LYS A 125 -15.45 -15.02 16.12
N GLU A 126 -14.66 -15.91 16.75
CA GLU A 126 -15.32 -16.93 17.59
C GLU A 126 -14.59 -17.53 18.81
N ARG A 127 -13.27 -17.34 19.03
CA ARG A 127 -12.59 -18.01 20.18
C ARG A 127 -11.51 -17.22 20.92
N VAL A 128 -11.35 -15.93 20.64
CA VAL A 128 -10.29 -15.15 21.28
C VAL A 128 -10.71 -14.82 22.72
N LYS A 129 -9.92 -15.28 23.70
CA LYS A 129 -9.99 -14.76 25.09
C LYS A 129 -9.90 -13.24 25.02
N SER A 130 -10.70 -12.52 25.81
CA SER A 130 -10.76 -11.05 25.77
C SER A 130 -9.35 -10.45 25.71
N PRO A 131 -9.02 -9.67 24.66
CA PRO A 131 -7.66 -9.18 24.45
C PRO A 131 -7.23 -8.27 25.59
N SER A 132 -5.94 -8.32 25.94
CA SER A 132 -5.39 -7.40 26.93
C SER A 132 -5.13 -6.06 26.24
N CYS A 133 -6.07 -5.13 26.41
CA CYS A 133 -5.97 -3.78 25.86
C CYS A 133 -5.44 -2.81 26.91
N VAL A 134 -4.44 -2.03 26.51
CA VAL A 134 -3.92 -0.91 27.28
C VAL A 134 -4.41 0.38 26.62
N SER A 135 -5.04 1.24 27.41
CA SER A 135 -5.37 2.60 26.99
C SER A 135 -4.20 3.50 27.34
N GLY A 136 -3.87 4.48 26.50
CA GLY A 136 -2.88 5.49 26.86
C GLY A 136 -3.32 6.26 28.11
N GLN A 137 -2.68 6.00 29.26
CA GLN A 137 -2.78 6.86 30.44
C GLN A 137 -1.48 7.64 30.58
N PHE A 138 -1.55 8.97 30.44
CA PHE A 138 -0.40 9.81 30.77
C PHE A 138 -0.19 9.79 32.28
N ASP A 139 0.93 9.23 32.71
CA ASP A 139 1.52 9.63 33.98
C ASP A 139 2.17 11.00 33.74
N GLU A 140 1.46 12.04 34.17
CA GLU A 140 1.96 13.41 34.19
C GLU A 140 3.08 13.51 35.24
N SER A 141 4.28 13.07 34.88
CA SER A 141 5.47 13.34 35.69
C SER A 141 5.72 14.85 35.67
N SER A 142 5.52 15.48 36.82
CA SER A 142 5.53 16.94 37.03
C SER A 142 6.96 17.50 37.03
N ASP A 143 7.77 17.15 36.04
CA ASP A 143 9.09 17.76 35.82
C ASP A 143 8.99 18.80 34.70
N SER A 144 8.85 20.05 35.13
CA SER A 144 8.70 21.22 34.30
C SER A 144 9.96 21.48 33.44
N GLY A 145 9.89 21.16 32.13
CA GLY A 145 10.74 21.83 31.13
C GLY A 145 11.40 20.98 30.05
N SER A 146 11.25 19.65 30.05
CA SER A 146 11.81 18.76 29.01
C SER A 146 10.69 17.99 28.32
N THR A 147 10.82 17.71 27.03
CA THR A 147 9.95 16.78 26.29
C THR A 147 9.87 15.47 27.08
N THR A 148 8.80 15.27 27.84
CA THR A 148 8.65 14.14 28.75
C THR A 148 8.22 12.93 27.95
N HIS A 149 9.17 12.04 27.64
CA HIS A 149 8.87 10.70 27.19
C HIS A 149 8.34 9.90 28.39
N THR A 150 7.03 9.88 28.59
CA THR A 150 6.41 9.00 29.58
C THR A 150 6.44 7.57 29.04
N ARG A 151 7.32 6.73 29.60
CA ARG A 151 7.40 5.31 29.25
C ARG A 151 6.48 4.53 30.17
N ILE A 152 5.36 4.06 29.65
CA ILE A 152 4.43 3.23 30.40
C ILE A 152 4.85 1.77 30.21
N ASN A 153 5.35 1.14 31.27
CA ASN A 153 5.53 -0.31 31.26
C ASN A 153 4.14 -0.94 31.35
N GLY A 154 3.68 -1.56 30.27
CA GLY A 154 2.37 -2.21 30.14
C GLY A 154 2.24 -3.49 30.97
N ASN A 155 2.49 -3.45 32.28
CA ASN A 155 2.18 -4.55 33.17
C ASN A 155 0.71 -4.43 33.59
N ARG A 156 -0.10 -5.39 33.10
CA ARG A 156 -1.48 -5.74 33.49
C ARG A 156 -2.03 -4.96 34.71
N GLY A 157 -2.62 -3.79 34.45
CA GLY A 157 -3.24 -2.95 35.48
C GLY A 157 -4.65 -2.52 35.06
N GLU A 158 -5.68 -2.99 35.78
CA GLU A 158 -7.03 -2.43 35.72
C GLU A 158 -7.04 -1.07 36.44
N SER A 159 -7.07 0.02 35.67
CA SER A 159 -7.19 1.40 36.18
C SER A 159 -8.36 2.07 35.47
N GLN A 160 -9.54 2.04 36.10
CA GLN A 160 -10.70 2.85 35.70
C GLN A 160 -10.64 4.19 36.46
N ASN A 161 -10.25 5.28 35.78
CA ASN A 161 -10.35 6.63 36.34
C ASN A 161 -11.32 7.52 35.55
N ARG A 162 -11.98 8.38 36.32
CA ARG A 162 -13.16 9.20 36.02
C ARG A 162 -12.74 10.52 35.36
N MET A 163 -13.28 10.83 34.17
CA MET A 163 -12.97 12.08 33.45
C MET A 163 -13.70 13.30 34.02
N ASP A 164 -12.96 14.41 34.19
CA ASP A 164 -13.51 15.75 34.46
C ASP A 164 -13.83 16.50 33.15
N ASN A 165 -15.06 16.98 33.03
CA ASN A 165 -15.59 17.67 31.84
C ASN A 165 -15.21 19.15 31.80
N SER A 166 -13.97 19.48 31.42
CA SER A 166 -13.59 20.87 31.12
C SER A 166 -13.80 21.23 29.63
N LEU A 167 -14.20 22.48 29.39
CA LEU A 167 -14.63 23.03 28.10
C LEU A 167 -13.51 23.07 27.04
N PRO A 168 -13.84 22.97 25.73
CA PRO A 168 -12.86 22.91 24.65
C PRO A 168 -12.11 24.24 24.48
N ARG A 169 -10.79 24.20 24.61
CA ARG A 169 -9.86 25.30 24.32
C ARG A 169 -9.58 25.33 22.81
N THR A 170 -9.57 26.50 22.18
CA THR A 170 -9.18 26.67 20.78
C THR A 170 -7.70 26.35 20.61
N ILE A 171 -7.40 25.37 19.75
CA ILE A 171 -6.05 24.86 19.47
C ILE A 171 -5.28 25.92 18.67
N SER A 172 -4.12 26.33 19.18
CA SER A 172 -3.18 27.19 18.46
C SER A 172 -2.24 26.31 17.64
N LYS A 173 -1.83 26.75 16.44
CA LYS A 173 -0.86 26.04 15.59
C LYS A 173 0.54 25.87 16.23
N SER A 174 0.74 26.45 17.41
CA SER A 174 1.93 26.35 18.26
C SER A 174 1.84 25.31 19.37
N ASP A 175 0.72 24.60 19.50
CA ASP A 175 0.55 23.62 20.57
C ASP A 175 1.50 22.42 20.34
N PRO A 176 2.26 21.99 21.37
CA PRO A 176 3.24 20.93 21.22
C PRO A 176 2.55 19.60 20.90
N LEU A 177 3.12 18.83 19.98
CA LEU A 177 2.71 17.46 19.69
C LEU A 177 2.77 16.63 20.97
N ARG A 178 1.66 16.00 21.35
CA ARG A 178 1.60 15.09 22.50
C ARG A 178 1.94 13.69 22.02
N GLN A 179 2.75 12.98 22.80
CA GLN A 179 3.21 11.63 22.47
C GLN A 179 3.10 10.72 23.69
N ALA A 180 2.73 9.46 23.47
CA ALA A 180 2.81 8.40 24.48
C ALA A 180 3.47 7.16 23.86
N THR A 181 4.38 6.52 24.59
CA THR A 181 5.11 5.33 24.13
C THR A 181 4.79 4.14 25.03
N LEU A 182 4.40 3.02 24.40
CA LEU A 182 4.15 1.74 25.06
C LEU A 182 5.12 0.69 24.53
N GLY A 183 5.72 -0.10 25.42
CA GLY A 183 6.62 -1.20 25.04
C GLY A 183 5.97 -2.55 25.27
N PHE A 184 6.12 -3.46 24.32
CA PHE A 184 5.72 -4.86 24.39
C PHE A 184 6.92 -5.76 24.13
N SER A 185 6.92 -6.96 24.73
CA SER A 185 7.89 -8.02 24.44
C SER A 185 7.11 -9.21 23.89
N LEU A 186 7.41 -9.59 22.65
CA LEU A 186 6.78 -10.72 21.96
C LEU A 186 7.79 -11.85 21.82
N PRO A 187 7.44 -13.12 22.06
CA PRO A 187 8.38 -14.21 21.88
C PRO A 187 8.75 -14.34 20.40
N ALA A 188 10.05 -14.35 20.08
CA ALA A 188 10.55 -14.56 18.73
C ALA A 188 10.25 -15.98 18.20
N SER A 189 10.05 -16.93 19.11
CA SER A 189 9.60 -18.29 18.84
C SER A 189 8.10 -18.40 18.53
N ALA A 190 7.36 -17.29 18.49
CA ALA A 190 5.96 -17.30 18.07
C ALA A 190 5.78 -17.87 16.66
N ASP A 191 4.72 -18.65 16.47
CA ASP A 191 4.39 -19.23 15.16
C ASP A 191 3.94 -18.16 14.16
N LEU A 192 3.40 -17.04 14.67
CA LEU A 192 3.00 -15.86 13.92
C LEU A 192 3.09 -14.63 14.82
N ILE A 193 3.75 -13.59 14.31
CA ILE A 193 3.66 -12.24 14.85
C ILE A 193 2.81 -11.41 13.88
N TYR A 194 1.72 -10.81 14.34
CA TYR A 194 0.85 -10.01 13.47
C TYR A 194 0.54 -8.61 13.99
N LEU A 195 0.52 -7.63 13.08
CA LEU A 195 0.09 -6.26 13.35
C LEU A 195 -1.20 -5.99 12.57
N PHE A 196 -2.18 -5.36 13.21
CA PHE A 196 -3.39 -4.95 12.51
C PHE A 196 -4.00 -3.65 13.06
N THR A 197 -4.89 -3.06 12.28
CA THR A 197 -5.72 -1.95 12.72
C THR A 197 -7.16 -2.17 12.30
N ASN A 198 -8.11 -1.85 13.17
CA ASN A 198 -9.51 -1.71 12.81
C ASN A 198 -9.94 -0.24 12.67
N ALA A 199 -9.02 0.68 12.92
CA ALA A 199 -9.27 2.10 12.92
C ALA A 199 -9.05 2.64 11.51
N SER A 200 -10.12 3.01 10.82
CA SER A 200 -10.08 3.61 9.48
C SER A 200 -9.34 4.96 9.41
N GLN A 201 -9.01 5.53 10.57
CA GLN A 201 -8.30 6.80 10.70
C GLN A 201 -6.90 6.66 11.32
N ALA A 202 -6.46 5.44 11.64
CA ALA A 202 -5.09 5.23 12.10
C ALA A 202 -4.16 5.25 10.88
N TYR A 203 -3.12 6.07 10.96
CA TYR A 203 -2.03 6.14 9.99
C TYR A 203 -0.70 6.24 10.73
N GLY A 204 0.40 6.08 10.01
CA GLY A 204 1.73 6.32 10.56
C GLY A 204 2.78 5.45 9.90
N SER A 205 3.71 4.93 10.69
CA SER A 205 4.85 4.14 10.20
C SER A 205 5.06 2.85 10.99
N VAL A 206 5.60 1.84 10.31
CA VAL A 206 6.16 0.63 10.92
C VAL A 206 7.61 0.52 10.51
N THR A 207 8.49 0.58 11.48
CA THR A 207 9.93 0.41 11.33
C THR A 207 10.34 -0.90 11.98
N ILE A 208 10.96 -1.80 11.19
CA ILE A 208 11.61 -3.01 11.69
C ILE A 208 13.10 -2.83 11.52
N ASP A 209 13.85 -2.82 12.63
CA ASP A 209 15.31 -2.71 12.64
C ASP A 209 15.91 -3.72 13.63
N VAL A 210 17.19 -4.03 13.43
CA VAL A 210 17.97 -4.88 14.33
C VAL A 210 18.85 -3.98 15.18
N ASP A 211 18.75 -4.08 16.51
CA ASP A 211 19.51 -3.22 17.41
C ASP A 211 21.02 -3.35 17.15
N ARG A 212 21.63 -2.31 16.57
CA ARG A 212 23.06 -2.28 16.28
C ARG A 212 23.88 -1.83 17.48
N GLU A 213 23.30 -1.02 18.37
CA GLU A 213 24.03 -0.32 19.42
C GLU A 213 24.08 -1.11 20.74
N ARG A 214 23.02 -1.86 21.09
CA ARG A 214 23.01 -2.66 22.33
C ARG A 214 23.97 -3.83 22.33
N SER A 215 24.52 -4.22 21.18
CA SER A 215 25.56 -5.25 21.10
C SER A 215 26.80 -4.92 21.96
N TYR A 216 27.01 -3.66 22.37
CA TYR A 216 28.18 -3.25 23.16
C TYR A 216 27.95 -2.96 24.65
N ARG A 217 26.71 -2.75 25.11
CA ARG A 217 26.42 -2.49 26.54
C ARG A 217 25.61 -3.64 27.14
N HIS A 218 26.24 -4.79 27.24
CA HIS A 218 25.77 -5.85 28.12
C HIS A 218 26.05 -5.43 29.58
N GLU A 219 25.18 -4.59 30.13
CA GLU A 219 25.06 -4.46 31.58
C GLU A 219 24.68 -5.84 32.12
N ARG A 220 25.49 -6.35 33.05
CA ARG A 220 25.43 -7.68 33.69
C ARG A 220 24.13 -7.91 34.49
N HIS A 221 22.98 -7.81 33.85
CA HIS A 221 21.70 -8.15 34.45
C HIS A 221 21.23 -9.49 33.88
N SER A 222 21.45 -10.52 34.70
CA SER A 222 20.67 -11.76 34.79
C SER A 222 20.54 -12.57 33.50
N GLU A 223 21.51 -13.48 33.35
CA GLU A 223 21.85 -14.37 32.25
C GLU A 223 20.83 -15.48 31.86
N SER A 224 19.52 -15.40 32.16
CA SER A 224 18.67 -16.60 31.98
C SER A 224 17.68 -16.66 30.81
N ASP A 225 16.92 -15.61 30.43
CA ASP A 225 15.80 -15.85 29.48
C ASP A 225 15.40 -14.66 28.56
N GLU A 226 16.11 -13.53 28.53
CA GLU A 226 15.64 -12.33 27.78
C GLU A 226 16.00 -12.29 26.28
N ASP A 227 16.83 -13.21 25.77
CA ASP A 227 17.34 -13.14 24.40
C ASP A 227 16.35 -13.59 23.32
N ASP A 228 15.23 -14.22 23.70
CA ASP A 228 14.25 -14.80 22.77
C ASP A 228 13.02 -13.90 22.53
N TYR A 229 13.10 -12.61 22.85
CA TYR A 229 11.99 -11.68 22.68
C TYR A 229 12.26 -10.59 21.65
N VAL A 230 11.29 -10.36 20.78
CA VAL A 230 11.19 -9.18 19.93
C VAL A 230 10.57 -8.05 20.72
N LYS A 231 11.25 -6.91 20.81
CA LYS A 231 10.74 -5.73 21.50
C LYS A 231 9.97 -4.87 20.51
N VAL A 232 8.75 -4.48 20.86
CA VAL A 232 7.91 -3.61 20.05
C VAL A 232 7.59 -2.36 20.87
N ASP A 233 8.19 -1.23 20.50
CA ASP A 233 7.81 0.06 21.05
C ASP A 233 6.79 0.71 20.10
N VAL A 234 5.65 1.14 20.62
CA VAL A 234 4.63 1.86 19.86
C VAL A 234 4.52 3.27 20.41
N THR A 235 4.79 4.26 19.57
CA THR A 235 4.60 5.67 19.92
C THR A 235 3.36 6.19 19.23
N VAL A 236 2.42 6.72 20.01
CA VAL A 236 1.22 7.38 19.50
C VAL A 236 1.38 8.87 19.65
N SER A 237 1.15 9.64 18.59
CA SER A 237 1.21 11.09 18.60
C SER A 237 -0.11 11.74 18.19
N SER A 238 -0.45 12.86 18.83
CA SER A 238 -1.62 13.68 18.48
C SER A 238 -1.44 15.12 18.92
N PHE A 239 -2.11 16.05 18.24
CA PHE A 239 -2.16 17.45 18.65
C PHE A 239 -3.07 17.69 19.87
N THR A 240 -3.98 16.76 20.16
CA THR A 240 -4.84 16.84 21.34
C THR A 240 -4.55 15.72 22.31
N GLU A 241 -4.59 16.06 23.60
CA GLU A 241 -4.48 15.10 24.68
C GLU A 241 -5.59 14.03 24.59
N ARG A 242 -6.80 14.46 24.21
CA ARG A 242 -7.92 13.55 23.94
C ARG A 242 -7.56 12.54 22.87
N GLY A 243 -6.89 12.91 21.79
CA GLY A 243 -6.48 11.98 20.75
C GLY A 243 -5.67 10.80 21.32
N VAL A 244 -4.60 11.10 22.05
CA VAL A 244 -3.73 10.07 22.64
C VAL A 244 -4.47 9.24 23.71
N GLN A 245 -5.31 9.86 24.54
CA GLN A 245 -6.11 9.13 25.55
C GLN A 245 -7.11 8.13 24.93
N HIS A 246 -7.55 8.39 23.70
CA HIS A 246 -8.45 7.51 22.96
C HIS A 246 -7.73 6.40 22.19
N ALA A 247 -6.41 6.51 22.03
CA ALA A 247 -5.62 5.45 21.45
C ALA A 247 -5.63 4.23 22.37
N ARG A 248 -5.99 3.07 21.78
CA ARG A 248 -5.94 1.79 22.48
C ARG A 248 -5.12 0.81 21.67
N LEU A 249 -4.15 0.22 22.33
CA LEU A 249 -3.35 -0.86 21.80
C LEU A 249 -3.76 -2.14 22.51
N CYS A 250 -4.03 -3.18 21.74
CA CYS A 250 -4.45 -4.47 22.26
C CYS A 250 -3.42 -5.53 21.90
N LEU A 251 -2.99 -6.28 22.91
CA LEU A 251 -2.15 -7.45 22.76
C LEU A 251 -3.04 -8.69 22.70
N PHE A 252 -2.80 -9.53 21.69
CA PHE A 252 -3.55 -10.75 21.40
C PHE A 252 -2.59 -11.93 21.49
N GLU A 253 -3.04 -12.99 22.13
CA GLU A 253 -2.29 -14.25 22.23
C GLU A 253 -3.27 -15.40 21.97
N GLU A 254 -3.00 -16.19 20.93
CA GLU A 254 -3.80 -17.35 20.58
C GLU A 254 -2.91 -18.48 20.05
N SER A 255 -2.86 -19.60 20.79
CA SER A 255 -2.24 -20.86 20.30
C SER A 255 -0.79 -20.71 19.80
N GLY A 256 0.03 -19.85 20.41
CA GLY A 256 1.41 -19.60 19.98
C GLY A 256 1.57 -18.46 18.97
N GLU A 257 0.45 -17.85 18.54
CA GLU A 257 0.41 -16.65 17.71
C GLU A 257 0.26 -15.41 18.59
N TRP A 258 0.97 -14.34 18.24
CA TRP A 258 1.02 -13.08 18.98
C TRP A 258 0.65 -11.92 18.07
N GLY A 259 -0.26 -11.08 18.54
CA GLY A 259 -0.80 -9.98 17.76
C GLY A 259 -0.77 -8.66 18.50
N LEU A 260 -0.53 -7.56 17.78
CA LEU A 260 -0.68 -6.22 18.28
C LEU A 260 -1.65 -5.45 17.38
N GLY A 261 -2.74 -4.96 17.97
CA GLY A 261 -3.82 -4.29 17.26
C GLY A 261 -4.04 -2.86 17.72
N ILE A 262 -4.21 -1.93 16.78
CA ILE A 262 -4.78 -0.61 17.07
C ILE A 262 -6.30 -0.74 17.05
N VAL A 263 -6.93 -0.47 18.20
CA VAL A 263 -8.37 -0.57 18.39
C VAL A 263 -8.94 0.79 18.78
N THR A 264 -9.14 1.66 17.80
CA THR A 264 -9.73 2.99 18.09
C THR A 264 -11.25 2.88 17.94
N PRO A 265 -12.04 3.31 18.96
CA PRO A 265 -13.50 3.35 18.82
C PRO A 265 -13.88 4.25 17.63
N PRO A 266 -14.93 3.91 16.85
CA PRO A 266 -15.43 4.80 15.81
C PRO A 266 -15.95 6.06 16.48
N GLN A 267 -15.19 7.16 16.35
CA GLN A 267 -15.59 8.45 16.88
C GLN A 267 -15.59 9.49 15.77
N THR A 268 -16.62 10.31 15.79
CA THR A 268 -16.76 11.47 14.91
C THR A 268 -15.96 12.62 15.49
N GLY A 269 -14.93 13.10 14.77
CA GLY A 269 -14.27 14.36 15.08
C GLY A 269 -13.08 14.28 16.04
N ILE A 270 -12.47 13.11 16.22
CA ILE A 270 -11.12 13.05 16.79
C ILE A 270 -10.13 13.47 15.72
N ASP A 271 -9.09 14.17 16.15
CA ASP A 271 -7.90 14.42 15.34
C ASP A 271 -7.26 13.12 14.87
N SER A 272 -6.64 13.19 13.71
CA SER A 272 -5.86 12.11 13.12
C SER A 272 -4.79 11.62 14.12
N LEU A 273 -4.75 10.32 14.39
CA LEU A 273 -3.75 9.69 15.27
C LEU A 273 -2.62 9.11 14.43
N ASP A 274 -1.40 9.55 14.72
CA ASP A 274 -0.18 9.07 14.08
C ASP A 274 0.49 8.03 14.99
N TYR A 275 0.74 6.84 14.45
CA TYR A 275 1.28 5.69 15.17
C TYR A 275 2.61 5.28 14.56
N ASP A 276 3.65 5.20 15.38
CA ASP A 276 4.96 4.70 14.99
C ASP A 276 5.26 3.39 15.72
N PHE A 277 5.30 2.28 14.98
CA PHE A 277 5.72 0.99 15.49
C PHE A 277 7.21 0.82 15.24
N HIS A 278 7.99 0.71 16.30
CA HIS A 278 9.41 0.41 16.24
C HIS A 278 9.65 -1.00 16.79
N ILE A 279 9.88 -1.94 15.88
CA ILE A 279 10.16 -3.34 16.18
C ILE A 279 11.67 -3.53 16.19
N ILE A 280 12.19 -3.84 17.37
CA ILE A 280 13.62 -4.01 17.63
C ILE A 280 13.89 -5.48 17.88
N HIS A 281 14.70 -6.08 17.02
CA HIS A 281 15.23 -7.42 17.23
C HIS A 281 16.52 -7.37 18.06
N PRO A 282 16.65 -8.19 19.11
CA PRO A 282 17.94 -8.36 19.77
C PRO A 282 18.92 -8.94 18.73
N ALA A 283 20.09 -8.31 18.61
CA ALA A 283 21.15 -8.89 17.80
C ALA A 283 21.59 -10.22 18.45
N PRO A 284 21.73 -11.31 17.68
CA PRO A 284 22.19 -12.57 18.26
C PRO A 284 23.56 -12.36 18.92
N VAL A 285 23.66 -12.73 20.19
CA VAL A 285 24.92 -12.65 20.93
C VAL A 285 25.86 -13.71 20.34
N PRO A 286 27.09 -13.35 19.90
CA PRO A 286 28.04 -14.31 19.41
C PRO A 286 28.38 -15.34 20.49
N SER A 287 27.82 -16.54 20.35
CA SER A 287 28.13 -17.64 21.25
C SER A 287 29.58 -18.07 21.00
N LEU A 288 30.33 -18.26 22.09
CA LEU A 288 31.74 -18.69 22.07
C LEU A 288 31.93 -20.05 21.36
N SER A 289 30.85 -20.82 21.20
CA SER A 289 30.82 -22.10 20.49
C SER A 289 30.73 -21.97 18.96
N SER A 290 30.50 -20.78 18.40
CA SER A 290 30.51 -20.54 16.95
C SER A 290 31.95 -20.40 16.42
N ILE A 291 32.66 -21.54 16.34
CA ILE A 291 34.06 -21.63 15.84
C ILE A 291 34.20 -21.06 14.41
N SER A 292 33.11 -21.04 13.63
CA SER A 292 33.08 -20.47 12.28
C SER A 292 32.80 -18.96 12.21
N GLY A 293 32.68 -18.27 13.35
CA GLY A 293 32.48 -16.82 13.41
C GLY A 293 31.14 -16.32 12.86
N SER A 294 30.21 -17.23 12.53
CA SER A 294 28.87 -16.90 12.04
C SER A 294 27.84 -17.31 13.08
N THR A 295 27.22 -16.32 13.73
CA THR A 295 25.99 -16.54 14.50
C THR A 295 24.86 -16.92 13.56
N PRO A 296 24.06 -17.96 13.86
CA PRO A 296 22.86 -18.22 13.08
C PRO A 296 21.92 -16.99 13.18
N PRO A 297 21.24 -16.61 12.09
CA PRO A 297 20.26 -15.53 12.13
C PRO A 297 19.08 -15.93 13.04
N LEU A 298 18.48 -14.95 13.71
CA LEU A 298 17.22 -15.11 14.42
C LEU A 298 16.14 -15.53 13.42
N ASN A 299 15.52 -16.68 13.64
CA ASN A 299 14.49 -17.19 12.75
C ASN A 299 13.10 -16.87 13.30
N ILE A 300 12.33 -16.08 12.57
CA ILE A 300 10.94 -15.75 12.90
C ILE A 300 10.05 -16.53 11.95
N SER A 301 9.18 -17.39 12.49
CA SER A 301 8.38 -18.31 11.68
C SER A 301 7.53 -17.58 10.65
N ARG A 302 6.64 -16.68 11.10
CA ARG A 302 5.77 -15.88 10.25
C ARG A 302 5.58 -14.48 10.79
N PHE A 303 5.60 -13.48 9.92
CA PHE A 303 5.27 -12.09 10.24
C PHE A 303 4.20 -11.57 9.29
N HIS A 304 3.15 -10.96 9.83
CA HIS A 304 2.06 -10.38 9.05
C HIS A 304 1.75 -8.94 9.53
N SER A 305 1.63 -7.99 8.62
CA SER A 305 1.08 -6.67 8.93
C SER A 305 -0.07 -6.31 7.99
N ASN A 306 -1.22 -5.93 8.54
CA ASN A 306 -2.33 -5.35 7.78
C ASN A 306 -2.66 -3.96 8.34
N LEU A 307 -2.02 -2.95 7.74
CA LEU A 307 -2.05 -1.57 8.19
C LEU A 307 -2.20 -0.64 6.97
N PRO A 308 -3.44 -0.40 6.51
CA PRO A 308 -3.73 0.27 5.23
C PRO A 308 -3.08 1.64 5.00
N LEU A 309 -2.94 2.45 6.06
CA LEU A 309 -2.43 3.82 5.97
C LEU A 309 -1.05 3.96 6.64
N PHE A 310 -0.26 2.89 6.62
CA PHE A 310 1.05 2.87 7.26
C PHE A 310 2.17 2.71 6.24
N GLU A 311 3.17 3.57 6.33
CA GLU A 311 4.45 3.37 5.64
C GLU A 311 5.23 2.27 6.36
N HIS A 312 5.79 1.33 5.59
CA HIS A 312 6.62 0.25 6.15
C HIS A 312 8.08 0.48 5.77
N TYR A 313 8.96 0.47 6.75
CA TYR A 313 10.41 0.53 6.59
C TYR A 313 11.06 -0.69 7.24
N ILE A 314 11.63 -1.59 6.44
CA ILE A 314 12.12 -2.91 6.90
C ILE A 314 13.62 -3.04 6.64
N ASP A 315 14.44 -2.90 7.69
CA ASP A 315 15.88 -3.16 7.66
C ASP A 315 16.21 -4.42 8.49
N ALA A 316 15.99 -5.58 7.88
CA ALA A 316 16.24 -6.90 8.46
C ALA A 316 17.33 -7.63 7.65
N PRO A 317 18.62 -7.35 7.90
CA PRO A 317 19.71 -7.93 7.13
C PRO A 317 19.81 -9.45 7.31
N SER A 318 20.13 -10.15 6.22
CA SER A 318 20.09 -11.61 6.10
C SER A 318 20.99 -12.37 7.08
N ASN A 319 22.05 -11.73 7.57
CA ASN A 319 22.98 -12.30 8.54
C ASN A 319 22.48 -12.18 9.99
N ARG A 320 21.35 -11.53 10.25
CA ARG A 320 20.84 -11.29 11.60
C ARG A 320 19.44 -11.82 11.81
N VAL A 321 18.55 -11.65 10.83
CA VAL A 321 17.15 -12.08 10.92
C VAL A 321 16.76 -12.78 9.64
N HIS A 322 16.04 -13.89 9.77
CA HIS A 322 15.41 -14.60 8.68
C HIS A 322 13.95 -14.84 9.03
N PHE A 323 13.04 -14.55 8.09
CA PHE A 323 11.61 -14.83 8.25
C PHE A 323 11.23 -16.08 7.46
N GLY A 324 10.49 -17.02 8.02
CA GLY A 324 9.91 -18.11 7.22
C GLY A 324 8.93 -17.56 6.18
N GLU A 325 7.94 -16.80 6.65
CA GLU A 325 6.96 -16.08 5.84
C GLU A 325 6.85 -14.62 6.28
N PHE A 326 6.83 -13.70 5.31
CA PHE A 326 6.76 -12.26 5.57
C PHE A 326 5.68 -11.62 4.69
N GLU A 327 4.56 -11.22 5.28
CA GLU A 327 3.42 -10.63 4.59
C GLU A 327 3.14 -9.20 5.07
N LEU A 328 3.12 -8.22 4.16
CA LEU A 328 2.70 -6.85 4.47
C LEU A 328 1.57 -6.43 3.53
N GLN A 329 0.56 -5.80 4.11
CA GLN A 329 -0.54 -5.16 3.40
C GLN A 329 -0.66 -3.71 3.86
N SER A 330 -0.55 -2.81 2.89
CA SER A 330 -0.87 -1.39 2.98
C SER A 330 -1.89 -1.06 1.87
N GLU A 331 -2.37 0.18 1.81
CA GLU A 331 -3.20 0.69 0.71
C GLU A 331 -2.53 1.89 0.06
N ASN A 332 -2.18 2.91 0.84
CA ASN A 332 -1.80 4.22 0.29
C ASN A 332 -0.36 4.63 0.55
N MET A 333 0.38 3.85 1.34
CA MET A 333 1.70 4.21 1.80
C MET A 333 2.79 3.30 1.22
N ALA A 334 4.01 3.82 1.15
CA ALA A 334 5.15 3.14 0.60
C ALA A 334 5.58 1.94 1.47
N ILE A 335 6.14 0.92 0.81
CA ILE A 335 6.82 -0.18 1.46
C ILE A 335 8.29 -0.11 1.02
N LYS A 336 9.17 0.26 1.95
CA LYS A 336 10.61 0.41 1.75
C LYS A 336 11.33 -0.70 2.50
N VAL A 337 12.14 -1.47 1.79
CA VAL A 337 12.83 -2.64 2.32
C VAL A 337 14.32 -2.53 2.01
N PRO A 338 15.09 -1.73 2.77
CA PRO A 338 16.54 -1.68 2.62
C PRO A 338 17.21 -3.06 2.53
N SER A 339 16.74 -4.01 3.34
CA SER A 339 17.15 -5.42 3.27
C SER A 339 16.13 -6.30 3.96
N LEU A 340 15.79 -7.44 3.34
CA LEU A 340 14.95 -8.48 3.94
C LEU A 340 15.43 -9.86 3.51
N SER A 341 15.55 -10.78 4.47
CA SER A 341 15.79 -12.20 4.21
C SER A 341 14.59 -13.02 4.66
N ALA A 342 14.00 -13.78 3.73
CA ALA A 342 12.85 -14.61 4.06
C ALA A 342 12.72 -15.84 3.17
N GLY A 343 11.99 -16.85 3.65
CA GLY A 343 11.59 -18.00 2.86
C GLY A 343 10.57 -17.61 1.79
N SER A 344 9.51 -16.91 2.21
CA SER A 344 8.42 -16.41 1.36
C SER A 344 8.10 -14.96 1.71
N VAL A 345 7.91 -14.10 0.71
CA VAL A 345 7.59 -12.69 0.86
C VAL A 345 6.35 -12.35 0.04
N ARG A 346 5.38 -11.67 0.66
CA ARG A 346 4.18 -11.16 0.01
C ARG A 346 3.91 -9.72 0.43
N LEU A 347 4.11 -8.77 -0.48
CA LEU A 347 3.87 -7.36 -0.20
C LEU A 347 2.75 -6.85 -1.10
N LYS A 348 1.75 -6.22 -0.50
CA LYS A 348 0.59 -5.68 -1.20
C LYS A 348 0.34 -4.24 -0.80
N THR A 349 0.12 -3.39 -1.79
CA THR A 349 -0.35 -2.01 -1.62
C THR A 349 -1.25 -1.62 -2.79
N GLU A 350 -1.97 -0.51 -2.72
CA GLU A 350 -2.78 -0.03 -3.86
C GLU A 350 -2.06 1.11 -4.58
N ASN A 351 -1.61 2.11 -3.83
CA ASN A 351 -1.08 3.38 -4.33
C ASN A 351 0.34 3.68 -3.84
N GLY A 352 0.88 2.88 -2.92
CA GLY A 352 2.24 3.05 -2.43
C GLY A 352 3.29 2.35 -3.29
N PRO A 353 4.49 2.93 -3.50
CA PRO A 353 5.58 2.23 -4.17
C PRO A 353 6.11 1.09 -3.30
N ILE A 354 6.65 0.05 -3.95
CA ILE A 354 7.40 -1.03 -3.30
C ILE A 354 8.85 -0.92 -3.75
N GLU A 355 9.75 -0.67 -2.81
CA GLU A 355 11.18 -0.45 -3.08
C GLU A 355 12.03 -1.30 -2.13
N GLY A 356 13.07 -1.97 -2.63
CA GLY A 356 13.99 -2.65 -1.71
C GLY A 356 14.82 -3.81 -2.24
N ASN A 357 15.53 -4.45 -1.32
CA ASN A 357 16.43 -5.58 -1.56
C ASN A 357 15.92 -6.83 -0.83
N PHE A 358 15.69 -7.90 -1.59
CA PHE A 358 15.05 -9.11 -1.10
C PHE A 358 15.97 -10.32 -1.28
N SER A 359 16.23 -11.06 -0.21
CA SER A 359 16.89 -12.37 -0.25
C SER A 359 15.84 -13.44 0.03
N VAL A 360 15.40 -14.16 -1.01
CA VAL A 360 14.22 -15.04 -0.95
C VAL A 360 14.57 -16.46 -1.34
N ILE A 361 13.99 -17.44 -0.63
CA ILE A 361 14.22 -18.87 -0.89
C ILE A 361 13.18 -19.47 -1.84
N THR A 362 11.91 -19.15 -1.65
CA THR A 362 10.80 -19.84 -2.34
C THR A 362 9.92 -18.92 -3.15
N THR A 363 9.29 -17.91 -2.53
CA THR A 363 8.26 -17.11 -3.20
C THR A 363 8.46 -15.63 -2.91
N LEU A 364 8.45 -14.80 -3.94
CA LEU A 364 8.40 -13.35 -3.82
C LEU A 364 7.20 -12.83 -4.61
N GLU A 365 6.18 -12.33 -3.93
CA GLU A 365 5.00 -11.74 -4.55
C GLU A 365 4.89 -10.26 -4.17
N LEU A 366 5.07 -9.37 -5.16
CA LEU A 366 4.99 -7.92 -5.00
C LEU A 366 3.85 -7.36 -5.84
N LEU A 367 2.83 -6.83 -5.16
CA LEU A 367 1.58 -6.38 -5.77
C LEU A 367 1.32 -4.91 -5.44
N THR A 368 1.12 -4.10 -6.47
CA THR A 368 0.57 -2.75 -6.35
C THR A 368 -0.44 -2.48 -7.46
N GLN A 369 -1.27 -1.43 -7.37
CA GLN A 369 -2.15 -1.05 -8.48
C GLN A 369 -1.55 0.13 -9.26
N ASN A 370 -1.14 1.18 -8.55
CA ASN A 370 -0.88 2.48 -9.15
C ASN A 370 0.53 3.01 -8.94
N ALA A 371 1.41 2.24 -8.31
CA ALA A 371 2.76 2.70 -7.96
C ALA A 371 3.87 1.78 -8.47
N ALA A 372 5.09 2.33 -8.43
CA ALA A 372 6.25 1.67 -8.99
C ALA A 372 6.71 0.50 -8.11
N ILE A 373 7.28 -0.52 -8.75
CA ILE A 373 8.02 -1.59 -8.08
C ILE A 373 9.48 -1.44 -8.50
N THR A 374 10.38 -1.14 -7.55
CA THR A 374 11.83 -1.01 -7.80
C THR A 374 12.61 -1.91 -6.86
N VAL A 375 13.07 -3.06 -7.34
CA VAL A 375 13.62 -4.10 -6.46
C VAL A 375 14.88 -4.77 -6.97
N ASP A 376 15.77 -5.10 -6.04
CA ASP A 376 16.88 -6.02 -6.26
C ASP A 376 16.59 -7.34 -5.53
N VAL A 377 16.50 -8.44 -6.28
CA VAL A 377 16.08 -9.74 -5.78
C VAL A 377 17.25 -10.71 -5.85
N HIS A 378 17.64 -11.24 -4.70
CA HIS A 378 18.58 -12.34 -4.55
C HIS A 378 17.81 -13.62 -4.27
N LEU A 379 17.78 -14.52 -5.24
CA LEU A 379 17.19 -15.84 -5.08
C LEU A 379 18.26 -16.75 -4.48
N ASP A 380 18.16 -16.93 -3.16
CA ASP A 380 18.96 -17.91 -2.46
C ASP A 380 18.26 -19.26 -2.56
N THR A 381 19.05 -20.29 -2.70
CA THR A 381 18.55 -21.63 -3.00
C THR A 381 19.43 -22.54 -2.21
N ASP A 382 19.17 -22.53 -0.90
CA ASP A 382 19.94 -23.35 0.00
C ASP A 382 19.77 -24.82 -0.40
N SER A 383 20.87 -25.39 -0.88
CA SER A 383 20.98 -26.79 -1.27
C SER A 383 20.71 -27.74 -0.09
N SER A 384 20.79 -27.24 1.15
CA SER A 384 20.63 -28.03 2.37
C SER A 384 19.17 -28.41 2.65
N SER A 385 18.19 -27.65 2.16
CA SER A 385 16.77 -27.88 2.48
C SER A 385 16.17 -29.01 1.61
N THR A 386 16.58 -30.25 1.84
CA THR A 386 15.97 -31.44 1.21
C THR A 386 14.50 -31.62 1.62
N GLU A 387 14.05 -30.96 2.69
CA GLU A 387 12.71 -31.13 3.26
C GLU A 387 11.59 -30.54 2.38
N ASN A 388 11.88 -29.53 1.55
CA ASN A 388 10.86 -28.83 0.75
C ASN A 388 10.66 -29.38 -0.66
N GLY A 389 11.06 -30.64 -0.91
CA GLY A 389 10.74 -31.35 -2.15
C GLY A 389 11.23 -30.69 -3.44
N GLY A 390 12.23 -29.81 -3.36
CA GLY A 390 12.78 -29.11 -4.53
C GLY A 390 11.81 -28.16 -5.22
N LYS A 391 10.88 -27.54 -4.47
CA LYS A 391 9.94 -26.55 -5.05
C LYS A 391 10.71 -25.44 -5.78
N ALA A 392 10.30 -25.15 -7.01
CA ALA A 392 10.83 -24.07 -7.81
C ALA A 392 10.62 -22.72 -7.12
N ALA A 393 11.57 -21.80 -7.27
CA ALA A 393 11.41 -20.44 -6.78
C ALA A 393 10.45 -19.67 -7.71
N ASP A 394 9.51 -18.90 -7.15
CA ASP A 394 8.51 -18.15 -7.90
C ASP A 394 8.57 -16.65 -7.56
N VAL A 395 8.70 -15.81 -8.57
CA VAL A 395 8.78 -14.35 -8.44
C VAL A 395 7.64 -13.72 -9.22
N ILE A 396 6.68 -13.13 -8.53
CA ILE A 396 5.50 -12.48 -9.09
C ILE A 396 5.58 -10.98 -8.83
N LEU A 397 5.64 -10.19 -9.91
CA LEU A 397 5.64 -8.73 -9.86
C LEU A 397 4.41 -8.21 -10.62
N HIS A 398 3.54 -7.46 -9.96
CA HIS A 398 2.31 -6.96 -10.56
C HIS A 398 2.06 -5.49 -10.21
N THR A 399 1.81 -4.69 -11.25
CA THR A 399 1.24 -3.35 -11.13
C THR A 399 0.26 -3.09 -12.27
N GLN A 400 -0.66 -2.14 -12.15
CA GLN A 400 -1.53 -1.77 -13.27
C GLN A 400 -0.97 -0.57 -14.02
N ASN A 401 -0.63 0.50 -13.30
CA ASN A 401 -0.45 1.82 -13.89
C ASN A 401 0.96 2.42 -13.76
N ALA A 402 1.92 1.66 -13.23
CA ALA A 402 3.24 2.18 -12.90
C ALA A 402 4.39 1.24 -13.31
N PRO A 403 5.64 1.74 -13.37
CA PRO A 403 6.74 0.95 -13.90
C PRO A 403 7.17 -0.16 -12.94
N ILE A 404 7.66 -1.26 -13.52
CA ILE A 404 8.40 -2.30 -12.81
C ILE A 404 9.86 -2.20 -13.24
N ASN A 405 10.77 -2.03 -12.28
CA ASN A 405 12.20 -2.11 -12.48
C ASN A 405 12.79 -3.12 -11.50
N ALA A 406 13.09 -4.33 -12.00
CA ALA A 406 13.61 -5.40 -11.16
C ALA A 406 14.96 -5.91 -11.66
N ARG A 407 15.92 -6.05 -10.74
CA ARG A 407 17.17 -6.77 -10.98
C ARG A 407 17.12 -8.07 -10.20
N MET A 408 17.41 -9.17 -10.88
CA MET A 408 17.36 -10.50 -10.28
C MET A 408 18.73 -11.13 -10.34
N HIS A 409 19.24 -11.49 -9.17
CA HIS A 409 20.42 -12.27 -8.94
C HIS A 409 19.98 -13.67 -8.52
N HIS A 410 20.50 -14.70 -9.20
CA HIS A 410 20.26 -16.08 -8.79
C HIS A 410 21.58 -16.80 -8.57
N SER A 411 21.59 -17.68 -7.58
CA SER A 411 22.69 -18.63 -7.36
C SER A 411 22.49 -19.88 -8.23
N PRO A 412 23.55 -20.46 -8.82
CA PRO A 412 23.46 -21.68 -9.60
C PRO A 412 23.26 -22.89 -8.69
N SER A 413 22.01 -23.16 -8.30
CA SER A 413 21.65 -24.18 -7.31
C SER A 413 20.85 -25.36 -7.86
N GLY A 414 20.63 -25.41 -9.17
CA GLY A 414 19.91 -26.49 -9.84
C GLY A 414 18.41 -26.54 -9.59
N ARG A 415 17.80 -25.53 -8.94
CA ARG A 415 16.34 -25.40 -8.81
C ARG A 415 15.77 -24.51 -9.91
N ASP A 416 14.70 -24.95 -10.56
CA ASP A 416 13.99 -24.14 -11.54
C ASP A 416 13.45 -22.86 -10.91
N ILE A 417 13.43 -21.78 -11.69
CA ILE A 417 12.99 -20.45 -11.26
C ILE A 417 11.90 -19.99 -12.22
N THR A 418 10.75 -19.59 -11.68
CA THR A 418 9.68 -18.94 -12.45
C THR A 418 9.64 -17.47 -12.10
N VAL A 419 9.60 -16.62 -13.12
CA VAL A 419 9.47 -15.17 -12.97
C VAL A 419 8.29 -14.71 -13.80
N ASN A 420 7.32 -14.06 -13.16
CA ASN A 420 6.13 -13.50 -13.79
C ASN A 420 6.00 -12.02 -13.45
N ALA A 421 6.31 -11.15 -14.41
CA ALA A 421 6.18 -9.71 -14.26
C ALA A 421 5.08 -9.16 -15.19
N THR A 422 4.17 -8.35 -14.64
CA THR A 422 3.01 -7.85 -15.38
C THR A 422 2.71 -6.38 -15.05
N THR A 423 2.53 -5.55 -16.08
CA THR A 423 2.08 -4.15 -15.94
C THR A 423 1.15 -3.74 -17.06
N SER A 424 0.10 -2.95 -16.82
CA SER A 424 -0.80 -2.56 -17.92
C SER A 424 -0.24 -1.35 -18.69
N ASN A 425 0.05 -0.25 -18.01
CA ASN A 425 0.19 1.05 -18.66
C ASN A 425 1.58 1.71 -18.54
N ALA A 426 2.58 0.99 -18.02
CA ALA A 426 3.90 1.58 -17.78
C ALA A 426 5.06 0.61 -18.08
N LEU A 427 6.28 1.16 -18.10
CA LEU A 427 7.49 0.43 -18.50
C LEU A 427 7.72 -0.80 -17.61
N LEU A 428 8.03 -1.94 -18.24
CA LEU A 428 8.49 -3.15 -17.57
C LEU A 428 9.97 -3.37 -17.91
N SER A 429 10.86 -3.30 -16.92
CA SER A 429 12.30 -3.52 -17.06
C SER A 429 12.77 -4.64 -16.13
N LEU A 430 13.27 -5.74 -16.72
CA LEU A 430 13.87 -6.86 -15.98
C LEU A 430 15.33 -7.04 -16.38
N LEU A 431 16.23 -7.04 -15.40
CA LEU A 431 17.63 -7.38 -15.58
C LEU A 431 17.92 -8.68 -14.83
N LEU A 432 18.35 -9.73 -15.54
CA LEU A 432 18.73 -11.00 -14.92
C LEU A 432 20.24 -11.10 -14.93
N SER A 433 20.84 -11.16 -13.75
CA SER A 433 22.27 -11.38 -13.59
C SER A 433 22.50 -12.72 -12.89
N SER A 434 23.30 -13.58 -13.48
CA SER A 434 23.87 -14.72 -12.76
C SER A 434 24.99 -14.22 -11.87
N LEU A 435 25.03 -14.64 -10.60
CA LEU A 435 26.25 -14.49 -9.82
C LEU A 435 27.36 -15.33 -10.45
N PRO A 436 28.61 -14.84 -10.54
CA PRO A 436 29.70 -15.63 -11.08
C PRO A 436 29.81 -16.92 -10.26
N PRO A 437 29.92 -18.09 -10.91
CA PRO A 437 30.09 -19.34 -10.19
C PRO A 437 31.35 -19.24 -9.34
N SER A 438 31.26 -19.70 -8.09
CA SER A 438 32.43 -19.90 -7.22
C SER A 438 33.51 -20.65 -8.02
N PRO A 439 34.79 -20.25 -7.93
CA PRO A 439 35.86 -20.88 -8.70
C PRO A 439 35.82 -22.41 -8.48
N PRO A 440 35.81 -23.22 -9.56
CA PRO A 440 35.64 -24.66 -9.45
C PRO A 440 36.79 -25.26 -8.62
N LEU A 441 36.43 -26.08 -7.61
CA LEU A 441 37.40 -26.87 -6.86
C LEU A 441 38.07 -27.89 -7.82
N PRO A 442 39.40 -28.01 -7.82
CA PRO A 442 40.17 -28.59 -8.95
C PRO A 442 40.12 -30.11 -9.14
N SER A 443 39.14 -30.87 -8.63
CA SER A 443 39.29 -32.34 -8.58
C SER A 443 38.10 -33.21 -8.97
N SER A 444 37.01 -32.70 -9.55
CA SER A 444 35.96 -33.58 -10.08
C SER A 444 35.18 -32.97 -11.25
N PRO A 445 34.93 -33.72 -12.34
CA PRO A 445 34.00 -33.31 -13.39
C PRO A 445 32.58 -33.31 -12.82
N VAL A 446 32.14 -32.17 -12.29
CA VAL A 446 30.76 -31.97 -11.83
C VAL A 446 29.89 -31.73 -13.06
N SER A 447 28.90 -32.61 -13.28
CA SER A 447 27.81 -32.32 -14.21
C SER A 447 26.95 -31.22 -13.59
N ILE A 448 27.22 -29.98 -13.95
CA ILE A 448 26.45 -28.83 -13.45
C ILE A 448 25.15 -28.77 -14.25
N ASN A 449 24.06 -29.28 -13.66
CA ASN A 449 22.72 -29.01 -14.17
C ASN A 449 22.39 -27.54 -13.84
N PHE A 450 22.41 -26.69 -14.87
CA PHE A 450 21.98 -25.31 -14.70
C PHE A 450 20.45 -25.27 -14.51
N PRO A 451 19.95 -24.50 -13.54
CA PRO A 451 18.51 -24.35 -13.34
C PRO A 451 17.85 -23.74 -14.57
N ALA A 452 16.67 -24.24 -14.96
CA ALA A 452 15.91 -23.63 -16.04
C ALA A 452 15.10 -22.45 -15.49
N ILE A 453 15.30 -21.27 -16.07
CA ILE A 453 14.55 -20.06 -15.73
C ILE A 453 13.37 -19.91 -16.71
N GLN A 454 12.15 -19.94 -16.19
CA GLN A 454 10.93 -19.61 -16.95
C GLN A 454 10.54 -18.16 -16.68
N LEU A 455 10.89 -17.27 -17.60
CA LEU A 455 10.55 -15.85 -17.51
C LEU A 455 9.34 -15.50 -18.37
N THR A 456 8.33 -14.90 -17.75
CA THR A 456 7.16 -14.31 -18.41
C THR A 456 7.07 -12.83 -18.07
N ALA A 457 7.13 -11.96 -19.08
CA ALA A 457 6.93 -10.52 -18.95
C ALA A 457 5.76 -10.08 -19.84
N ARG A 458 4.75 -9.42 -19.27
CA ARG A 458 3.56 -8.98 -20.01
C ARG A 458 3.23 -7.51 -19.77
N SER A 459 2.86 -6.83 -20.85
CA SER A 459 2.27 -5.50 -20.78
C SER A 459 1.10 -5.33 -21.73
N SER A 460 0.13 -4.46 -21.41
CA SER A 460 -0.98 -4.17 -22.33
C SER A 460 -0.67 -2.98 -23.22
N ASN A 461 -0.07 -1.90 -22.70
CA ASN A 461 0.05 -0.63 -23.40
C ASN A 461 1.45 -0.01 -23.35
N ALA A 462 2.44 -0.69 -22.75
CA ALA A 462 3.76 -0.13 -22.51
C ALA A 462 4.90 -1.04 -23.01
N PRO A 463 6.10 -0.46 -23.23
CA PRO A 463 7.28 -1.22 -23.63
C PRO A 463 7.74 -2.18 -22.54
N ILE A 464 8.32 -3.30 -22.97
CA ILE A 464 8.95 -4.31 -22.11
C ILE A 464 10.41 -4.44 -22.51
N ILE A 465 11.30 -4.29 -21.54
CA ILE A 465 12.75 -4.45 -21.67
C ILE A 465 13.16 -5.63 -20.78
N VAL A 466 13.69 -6.68 -21.39
CA VAL A 466 14.28 -7.81 -20.66
C VAL A 466 15.72 -7.96 -21.12
N SER A 467 16.65 -7.89 -20.18
CA SER A 467 18.07 -8.12 -20.43
C SER A 467 18.49 -9.40 -19.67
N PRO A 468 18.46 -10.57 -20.33
CA PRO A 468 18.98 -11.79 -19.75
C PRO A 468 20.51 -11.73 -19.70
N GLY A 469 21.09 -12.12 -18.57
CA GLY A 469 22.54 -12.23 -18.43
C GLY A 469 23.13 -13.33 -19.32
N PRO A 470 24.46 -13.32 -19.55
CA PRO A 470 25.13 -14.25 -20.47
C PRO A 470 25.01 -15.73 -20.06
N ALA A 471 24.70 -16.02 -18.79
CA ALA A 471 24.49 -17.37 -18.29
C ALA A 471 23.01 -17.78 -18.21
N PHE A 472 22.09 -16.98 -18.77
CA PHE A 472 20.66 -17.32 -18.77
C PHE A 472 20.41 -18.63 -19.52
N THR A 473 19.78 -19.59 -18.83
CA THR A 473 19.33 -20.86 -19.40
C THR A 473 17.85 -21.03 -19.08
N GLY A 474 16.99 -21.17 -20.09
CA GLY A 474 15.57 -21.38 -19.87
C GLY A 474 14.67 -20.80 -20.96
N ALA A 475 13.40 -20.60 -20.62
CA ALA A 475 12.36 -20.11 -21.52
C ALA A 475 12.03 -18.64 -21.25
N LEU A 476 11.89 -17.86 -22.30
CA LEU A 476 11.56 -16.44 -22.23
C LEU A 476 10.28 -16.16 -23.03
N GLN A 477 9.23 -15.72 -22.36
CA GLN A 477 7.97 -15.29 -22.94
C GLN A 477 7.75 -13.80 -22.69
N VAL A 478 7.79 -12.99 -23.76
CA VAL A 478 7.51 -11.55 -23.71
C VAL A 478 6.30 -11.25 -24.58
N ALA A 479 5.30 -10.56 -24.02
CA ALA A 479 4.09 -10.20 -24.77
C ALA A 479 3.61 -8.77 -24.45
N THR A 480 3.42 -7.95 -25.49
CA THR A 480 2.69 -6.68 -25.38
C THR A 480 1.43 -6.69 -26.26
N ARG A 481 0.35 -6.06 -25.83
CA ARG A 481 -0.92 -5.96 -26.61
C ARG A 481 -1.13 -4.58 -27.27
N GLY A 482 -0.25 -3.62 -27.05
CA GLY A 482 -0.46 -2.22 -27.41
C GLY A 482 0.07 -1.85 -28.80
N PRO A 483 -0.37 -0.71 -29.37
CA PRO A 483 0.14 -0.19 -30.63
C PRO A 483 1.62 0.22 -30.57
N HIS A 484 2.14 0.41 -29.36
CA HIS A 484 3.57 0.52 -29.10
C HIS A 484 4.18 -0.88 -29.26
N GLY A 485 4.64 -1.18 -30.47
CA GLY A 485 5.16 -2.49 -30.86
C GLY A 485 6.20 -3.05 -29.90
N ILE A 486 6.35 -4.38 -29.92
CA ILE A 486 7.29 -5.15 -29.09
C ILE A 486 8.71 -4.62 -29.32
N GLY A 487 9.13 -3.68 -28.48
CA GLY A 487 10.52 -3.26 -28.34
C GLY A 487 11.29 -4.23 -27.45
N ALA A 488 11.19 -5.54 -27.72
CA ALA A 488 12.04 -6.54 -27.07
C ALA A 488 13.46 -6.34 -27.61
N THR A 489 14.16 -5.37 -27.03
CA THR A 489 15.55 -5.11 -27.36
C THR A 489 16.36 -6.09 -26.53
N TYR A 490 16.69 -7.22 -27.15
CA TYR A 490 17.75 -8.09 -26.64
C TYR A 490 19.06 -7.32 -26.74
N ARG A 491 19.63 -6.94 -25.59
CA ARG A 491 20.97 -6.39 -25.50
C ARG A 491 21.88 -7.38 -24.82
#